data_AF-A0A7C2XH50-F1
#
_entry.id   AF-A0A7C2XH50-F1
#
_cell.length_a   1.000
_cell.length_b   1.000
_cell.length_c   1.000
_cell.angle_alpha   90.00
_cell.angle_beta   90.00
_cell.angle_gamma   90.00
#
_symmetry.space_group_name_H-M   'P 1'
#
loop_
_entity.id
_entity.type
_entity.pdbx_description
1 polymer ?
#
loop_
_entity_poly.entity_id
_entity_poly.type
_entity_poly.pdbx_seq_one_letter_code
_entity_poly.pdbx_strand_id
1 'polypeptide(L)'
;MAAKEVKFDVEAREKMLRGVDILANAVKVTLGPKGRNVVIEKSFGAPRTTKDGVTVAKEIELEDKFENMGAQMVREVASKTNDEAGDGTTTATVLAQAIVKEGAKAVAAGMNPMDLKRGIDIAVAKVVEDIKSHSTKIAKSNEIAQVGSIAANGEKEIGEMIAKAMEKVGNEGVITVEEAKTAETELDVVEGMQFDRGYLSPYFITNAEKMVAELEDPYILLHEKKLSGLQSMLPLLEAVVQSGKPLLIVSEDVEGEALATLVVNKLRGGLKVAAVKAPGFGDRRKAMLEDIAVLTGGQVISEDLGIKLENVTLNMLGRAKKVSIDKDDTTIVDGAGSKKEIEARTSQIRKQIEDTTSD
;
A
#
# COMPACT_ATOMS: atom_id res chain seq x y z
N MET A 1 -35.21 -0.74 -9.08
CA MET A 1 -34.36 0.04 -8.16
C MET A 1 -35.03 0.07 -6.80
N ALA A 2 -34.28 -0.05 -5.71
CA ALA A 2 -34.86 0.10 -4.37
C ALA A 2 -35.34 1.55 -4.16
N ALA A 3 -36.44 1.73 -3.44
CA ALA A 3 -36.93 3.06 -3.05
C ALA A 3 -35.86 3.82 -2.25
N LYS A 4 -35.81 5.15 -2.44
CA LYS A 4 -34.83 6.04 -1.80
C LYS A 4 -35.52 6.94 -0.79
N GLU A 5 -34.93 7.04 0.39
CA GLU A 5 -35.31 8.04 1.38
C GLU A 5 -34.51 9.32 1.12
N VAL A 6 -35.18 10.47 1.17
CA VAL A 6 -34.56 11.79 0.92
C VAL A 6 -34.92 12.71 2.07
N LYS A 7 -33.90 13.33 2.68
CA LYS A 7 -34.03 14.33 3.75
C LYS A 7 -33.40 15.64 3.30
N PHE A 8 -33.92 16.75 3.81
CA PHE A 8 -33.50 18.10 3.43
C PHE A 8 -33.08 18.93 4.65
N ASP A 9 -32.38 20.03 4.36
CA ASP A 9 -32.08 21.11 5.28
C ASP A 9 -31.50 20.69 6.63
N VAL A 10 -32.15 21.09 7.73
CA VAL A 10 -31.66 20.93 9.10
C VAL A 10 -31.71 19.46 9.52
N GLU A 11 -32.78 18.73 9.16
CA GLU A 11 -32.94 17.33 9.55
C GLU A 11 -31.83 16.45 8.97
N ALA A 12 -31.48 16.66 7.69
CA ALA A 12 -30.37 15.95 7.06
C ALA A 12 -29.02 16.28 7.72
N ARG A 13 -28.78 17.58 7.98
CA ARG A 13 -27.53 18.06 8.59
C ARG A 13 -27.33 17.57 10.01
N GLU A 14 -28.38 17.56 10.83
CA GLU A 14 -28.29 17.06 12.20
C GLU A 14 -27.94 15.57 12.25
N LYS A 15 -28.56 14.74 11.40
CA LYS A 15 -28.22 13.31 11.33
C LYS A 15 -26.77 13.11 10.86
N MET A 16 -26.35 13.78 9.80
CA MET A 16 -24.97 13.70 9.35
C MET A 16 -23.98 14.15 10.45
N LEU A 17 -24.28 15.24 11.16
CA LEU A 17 -23.43 15.75 12.24
C LEU A 17 -23.34 14.76 13.41
N ARG A 18 -24.43 14.07 13.76
CA ARG A 18 -24.38 13.00 14.78
C ARG A 18 -23.44 11.87 14.36
N GLY A 19 -23.51 11.44 13.10
CA GLY A 19 -22.61 10.44 12.55
C GLY A 19 -21.15 10.85 12.59
N VAL A 20 -20.85 12.10 12.19
CA VAL A 20 -19.53 12.72 12.31
C VAL A 20 -19.06 12.71 13.77
N ASP A 21 -19.91 13.12 14.71
CA ASP A 21 -19.58 13.17 16.12
C ASP A 21 -19.32 11.77 16.70
N ILE A 22 -20.12 10.75 16.35
CA ILE A 22 -19.90 9.38 16.81
C ILE A 22 -18.52 8.88 16.38
N LEU A 23 -18.20 9.00 15.09
CA LEU A 23 -16.90 8.55 14.57
C LEU A 23 -15.75 9.33 15.20
N ALA A 24 -15.82 10.66 15.19
CA ALA A 24 -14.75 11.49 15.70
C ALA A 24 -14.56 11.35 17.21
N ASN A 25 -15.63 11.15 17.99
CA ASN A 25 -15.53 10.92 19.43
C ASN A 25 -14.86 9.58 19.76
N ALA A 26 -15.08 8.55 18.95
CA ALA A 26 -14.41 7.26 19.10
C ALA A 26 -12.94 7.32 18.68
N VAL A 27 -12.60 8.08 17.64
CA VAL A 27 -11.22 8.20 17.13
C VAL A 27 -10.38 9.13 18.01
N LYS A 28 -10.90 10.30 18.41
CA LYS A 28 -10.10 11.34 19.09
C LYS A 28 -9.52 10.94 20.45
N VAL A 29 -10.06 9.90 21.10
CA VAL A 29 -9.51 9.42 22.37
C VAL A 29 -8.14 8.78 22.20
N THR A 30 -7.76 8.40 20.99
CA THR A 30 -6.44 7.83 20.68
C THR A 30 -5.36 8.88 20.42
N LEU A 31 -5.71 10.17 20.38
CA LEU A 31 -4.80 11.24 19.99
C LEU A 31 -3.66 11.46 20.99
N GLY A 32 -2.43 11.43 20.48
CA GLY A 32 -1.22 11.85 21.18
C GLY A 32 -0.69 10.83 22.21
N PRO A 33 0.35 11.20 22.98
CA PRO A 33 1.06 10.26 23.87
C PRO A 33 0.20 9.76 25.04
N LYS A 34 -0.87 10.50 25.38
CA LYS A 34 -1.87 10.11 26.39
C LYS A 34 -3.13 9.51 25.77
N GLY A 35 -3.06 9.12 24.50
CA GLY A 35 -4.11 8.40 23.80
C GLY A 35 -4.49 7.12 24.54
N ARG A 36 -5.80 6.90 24.65
CA ARG A 36 -6.38 5.71 25.28
C ARG A 36 -6.58 4.61 24.26
N ASN A 37 -6.58 3.38 24.75
CA ASN A 37 -6.90 2.23 23.94
C ASN A 37 -8.39 2.21 23.61
N VAL A 38 -8.70 1.86 22.36
CA VAL A 38 -10.04 1.50 21.90
C VAL A 38 -10.07 -0.01 21.73
N VAL A 39 -11.14 -0.63 22.23
CA VAL A 39 -11.37 -2.07 22.12
C VAL A 39 -12.41 -2.32 21.04
N ILE A 40 -12.06 -3.19 20.10
CA ILE A 40 -12.85 -3.50 18.91
C ILE A 40 -13.18 -4.98 18.95
N GLU A 41 -14.47 -5.31 18.81
CA GLU A 41 -14.94 -6.69 18.73
C GLU A 41 -14.45 -7.36 17.45
N LYS A 42 -14.03 -8.62 17.55
CA LYS A 42 -13.79 -9.49 16.40
C LYS A 42 -14.84 -10.60 16.43
N SER A 43 -15.38 -10.99 15.27
CA SER A 43 -16.38 -12.07 15.18
C SER A 43 -15.88 -13.41 15.74
N PHE A 44 -14.55 -13.61 15.77
CA PHE A 44 -13.90 -14.78 16.35
C PHE A 44 -12.62 -14.35 17.08
N GLY A 45 -12.31 -15.01 18.20
CA GLY A 45 -11.09 -14.80 18.98
C GLY A 45 -11.18 -13.65 19.98
N ALA A 46 -10.00 -13.15 20.40
CA ALA A 46 -9.90 -12.05 21.34
C ALA A 46 -10.18 -10.69 20.66
N PRO A 47 -10.73 -9.70 21.39
CA PRO A 47 -10.97 -8.37 20.85
C PRO A 47 -9.64 -7.67 20.50
N ARG A 48 -9.66 -6.83 19.47
CA ARG A 48 -8.50 -6.03 19.07
C ARG A 48 -8.43 -4.80 19.95
N THR A 49 -7.27 -4.57 20.57
CA THR A 49 -6.99 -3.34 21.32
C THR A 49 -6.05 -2.48 20.48
N THR A 50 -6.40 -1.22 20.23
CA THR A 50 -5.60 -0.33 19.37
C THR A 50 -5.61 1.12 19.86
N LYS A 51 -4.53 1.84 19.54
CA LYS A 51 -4.46 3.31 19.61
C LYS A 51 -4.37 3.95 18.22
N ASP A 52 -4.52 3.15 17.17
CA ASP A 52 -4.49 3.66 15.81
C ASP A 52 -5.87 4.19 15.41
N GLY A 53 -5.92 5.49 15.09
CA GLY A 53 -7.14 6.18 14.69
C GLY A 53 -7.73 5.67 13.37
N VAL A 54 -6.90 5.25 12.40
CA VAL A 54 -7.43 4.75 11.12
C VAL A 54 -8.07 3.38 11.29
N THR A 55 -7.47 2.50 12.09
CA THR A 55 -8.08 1.23 12.47
C THR A 55 -9.43 1.46 13.16
N VAL A 56 -9.52 2.38 14.12
CA VAL A 56 -10.80 2.69 14.79
C VAL A 56 -11.83 3.23 13.79
N ALA A 57 -11.45 4.16 12.91
CA ALA A 57 -12.35 4.76 11.93
C ALA A 57 -12.90 3.73 10.91
N LYS A 58 -12.11 2.71 10.55
CA LYS A 58 -12.51 1.66 9.60
C LYS A 58 -13.64 0.77 10.12
N GLU A 59 -13.68 0.56 11.44
CA GLU A 59 -14.62 -0.36 12.10
C GLU A 59 -15.96 0.31 12.47
N ILE A 60 -16.10 1.62 12.21
CA ILE A 60 -17.31 2.37 12.55
C ILE A 60 -18.27 2.35 11.36
N GLU A 61 -19.37 1.62 11.53
CA GLU A 61 -20.54 1.62 10.65
C GLU A 61 -21.80 1.81 11.50
N LEU A 62 -22.68 2.71 11.08
CA LEU A 62 -23.87 3.09 11.85
C LEU A 62 -25.14 2.52 11.22
N GLU A 63 -26.11 2.13 12.05
CA GLU A 63 -27.38 1.58 11.58
C GLU A 63 -28.23 2.62 10.82
N ASP A 64 -28.28 3.87 11.31
CA ASP A 64 -28.97 4.95 10.60
C ASP A 64 -28.17 5.36 9.37
N LYS A 65 -28.80 5.27 8.20
CA LYS A 65 -28.13 5.54 6.92
C LYS A 65 -27.60 6.96 6.79
N PHE A 66 -28.28 7.97 7.33
CA PHE A 66 -27.84 9.36 7.24
C PHE A 66 -26.72 9.67 8.23
N GLU A 67 -26.76 9.09 9.43
CA GLU A 67 -25.64 9.15 10.36
C GLU A 67 -24.43 8.42 9.76
N ASN A 68 -24.62 7.22 9.21
CA ASN A 68 -23.56 6.46 8.57
C ASN A 68 -22.93 7.25 7.41
N MET A 69 -23.73 7.91 6.56
CA MET A 69 -23.18 8.78 5.51
C MET A 69 -22.24 9.85 6.07
N GLY A 70 -22.60 10.51 7.17
CA GLY A 70 -21.73 11.49 7.83
C GLY A 70 -20.44 10.87 8.37
N ALA A 71 -20.53 9.69 9.00
CA ALA A 71 -19.37 8.95 9.47
C ALA A 71 -18.45 8.54 8.30
N GLN A 72 -19.00 7.96 7.24
CA GLN A 72 -18.23 7.52 6.06
C GLN A 72 -17.48 8.67 5.38
N MET A 73 -18.06 9.88 5.33
CA MET A 73 -17.38 11.07 4.79
C MET A 73 -16.14 11.44 5.60
N VAL A 74 -16.19 11.36 6.93
CA VAL A 74 -15.02 11.66 7.79
C VAL A 74 -14.02 10.51 7.78
N ARG A 75 -14.49 9.27 7.67
CA ARG A 75 -13.61 8.12 7.44
C ARG A 75 -12.78 8.30 6.16
N GLU A 76 -13.38 8.83 5.10
CA GLU A 76 -12.66 9.13 3.85
C GLU A 76 -11.58 10.19 4.04
N VAL A 77 -11.82 11.22 4.86
CA VAL A 77 -10.79 12.20 5.24
C VAL A 77 -9.61 11.51 5.92
N ALA A 78 -9.88 10.67 6.93
CA ALA A 78 -8.84 9.95 7.64
C ALA A 78 -8.06 9.00 6.73
N SER A 79 -8.75 8.28 5.83
CA SER A 79 -8.11 7.35 4.89
C SER A 79 -7.20 8.09 3.91
N LYS A 80 -7.66 9.18 3.30
CA LYS A 80 -6.83 9.94 2.34
C LYS A 80 -5.60 10.55 3.00
N THR A 81 -5.73 11.04 4.23
CA THR A 81 -4.55 11.52 4.97
C THR A 81 -3.56 10.38 5.24
N ASN A 82 -4.04 9.19 5.55
CA ASN A 82 -3.17 8.02 5.70
C ASN A 82 -2.46 7.66 4.39
N ASP A 83 -3.20 7.66 3.28
CA ASP A 83 -2.67 7.27 1.97
C ASP A 83 -1.64 8.30 1.45
N GLU A 84 -1.85 9.59 1.72
CA GLU A 84 -0.94 10.67 1.27
C GLU A 84 0.27 10.89 2.20
N ALA A 85 0.10 10.72 3.51
CA ALA A 85 1.11 11.13 4.50
C ALA A 85 1.55 10.03 5.46
N GLY A 86 0.84 8.90 5.56
CA GLY A 86 1.18 7.77 6.44
C GLY A 86 0.91 7.99 7.94
N ASP A 87 0.57 9.20 8.37
CA ASP A 87 0.21 9.56 9.75
C ASP A 87 -0.74 10.78 9.77
N GLY A 88 -1.26 11.16 10.94
CA GLY A 88 -2.09 12.35 11.14
C GLY A 88 -3.59 12.12 10.98
N THR A 89 -4.02 10.87 10.80
CA THR A 89 -5.42 10.46 10.57
C THR A 89 -6.35 10.92 11.70
N THR A 90 -5.91 10.77 12.95
CA THR A 90 -6.64 11.25 14.14
C THR A 90 -6.73 12.77 14.16
N THR A 91 -5.64 13.47 13.82
CA THR A 91 -5.61 14.94 13.74
C THR A 91 -6.56 15.45 12.67
N ALA A 92 -6.56 14.84 11.48
CA ALA A 92 -7.46 15.18 10.39
C ALA A 92 -8.92 14.98 10.79
N THR A 93 -9.23 13.89 11.50
CA THR A 93 -10.58 13.59 12.01
C THR A 93 -11.07 14.65 13.02
N VAL A 94 -10.20 15.06 13.96
CA VAL A 94 -10.54 16.09 14.96
C VAL A 94 -10.74 17.46 14.32
N LEU A 95 -9.89 17.84 13.36
CA LEU A 95 -10.05 19.08 12.60
C LEU A 95 -11.34 19.07 11.78
N ALA A 96 -11.63 17.97 11.09
CA ALA A 96 -12.87 17.81 10.33
C ALA A 96 -14.11 17.95 11.22
N GLN A 97 -14.12 17.29 12.39
CA GLN A 97 -15.20 17.42 13.37
C GLN A 97 -15.42 18.89 13.78
N ALA A 98 -14.35 19.61 14.13
CA ALA A 98 -14.44 20.99 14.57
C ALA A 98 -14.97 21.93 13.47
N ILE A 99 -14.44 21.82 12.25
CA ILE A 99 -14.83 22.65 11.10
C ILE A 99 -16.29 22.39 10.72
N VAL A 100 -16.69 21.12 10.61
CA VAL A 100 -18.07 20.74 10.23
C VAL A 100 -19.07 21.21 11.30
N LYS A 101 -18.73 21.07 12.58
CA LYS A 101 -19.60 21.47 13.69
C LYS A 101 -19.82 22.98 13.74
N GLU A 102 -18.76 23.78 13.67
CA GLU A 102 -18.89 25.24 13.67
C GLU A 102 -19.50 25.76 12.36
N GLY A 103 -19.18 25.14 11.22
CA GLY A 103 -19.82 25.42 9.95
C GLY A 103 -21.33 25.17 9.99
N ALA A 104 -21.76 24.04 10.56
CA ALA A 104 -23.19 23.71 10.70
C ALA A 104 -23.94 24.73 11.57
N LYS A 105 -23.32 25.20 12.67
CA LYS A 105 -23.88 26.28 13.50
C LYS A 105 -24.02 27.60 12.74
N ALA A 106 -22.98 27.99 11.99
CA ALA A 106 -23.00 29.22 11.20
C ALA A 106 -24.08 29.19 10.12
N VAL A 107 -24.26 28.04 9.46
CA VAL A 107 -25.33 27.84 8.47
C VAL A 107 -26.71 27.86 9.14
N ALA A 108 -26.87 27.26 10.32
CA ALA A 108 -28.11 27.34 11.08
C ALA A 108 -28.45 28.78 11.51
N ALA A 109 -27.43 29.62 11.71
CA ALA A 109 -27.58 31.06 11.96
C ALA A 109 -27.92 31.89 10.70
N GLY A 110 -28.10 31.24 9.54
CA GLY A 110 -28.50 31.90 8.29
C GLY A 110 -27.34 32.39 7.42
N MET A 111 -26.09 32.04 7.75
CA MET A 111 -24.94 32.38 6.90
C MET A 111 -24.94 31.53 5.62
N ASN A 112 -24.45 32.10 4.53
CA ASN A 112 -24.35 31.41 3.25
C ASN A 112 -23.28 30.30 3.30
N PRO A 113 -23.63 29.02 3.10
CA PRO A 113 -22.67 27.91 3.12
C PRO A 113 -21.52 28.06 2.13
N MET A 114 -21.77 28.66 0.96
CA MET A 114 -20.76 28.84 -0.08
C MET A 114 -19.75 29.94 0.26
N ASP A 115 -20.18 30.98 0.99
CA ASP A 115 -19.26 32.00 1.51
C ASP A 115 -18.43 31.45 2.66
N LEU A 116 -19.04 30.67 3.58
CA LEU A 116 -18.33 29.99 4.66
C LEU A 116 -17.25 29.06 4.13
N LYS A 117 -17.57 28.22 3.14
CA LYS A 117 -16.59 27.36 2.49
C LYS A 117 -15.43 28.16 1.89
N ARG A 118 -15.72 29.22 1.13
CA ARG A 118 -14.68 30.07 0.54
C ARG A 118 -13.76 30.69 1.60
N GLY A 119 -14.34 31.16 2.72
CA GLY A 119 -13.56 31.68 3.84
C GLY A 119 -12.63 30.62 4.45
N ILE A 120 -13.14 29.40 4.66
CA ILE A 120 -12.35 28.27 5.16
C ILE A 120 -11.20 27.95 4.18
N ASP A 121 -11.49 27.85 2.88
CA ASP A 121 -10.48 27.53 1.86
C ASP A 121 -9.33 28.56 1.83
N ILE A 122 -9.66 29.86 1.92
CA ILE A 122 -8.67 30.94 1.98
C ILE A 122 -7.82 30.84 3.25
N ALA A 123 -8.45 30.58 4.40
CA ALA A 123 -7.74 30.43 5.67
C ALA A 123 -6.79 29.22 5.65
N VAL A 124 -7.25 28.07 5.14
CA VAL A 124 -6.44 26.86 5.01
C VAL A 124 -5.24 27.11 4.10
N ALA A 125 -5.43 27.78 2.95
CA ALA A 125 -4.33 28.11 2.05
C ALA A 125 -3.24 28.95 2.74
N LYS A 126 -3.64 29.94 3.55
CA LYS A 126 -2.69 30.79 4.28
C LYS A 126 -1.99 30.03 5.42
N VAL A 127 -2.71 29.17 6.13
CA VAL A 127 -2.14 28.30 7.17
C VAL A 127 -1.11 27.33 6.57
N VAL A 128 -1.39 26.74 5.40
CA VAL A 128 -0.44 25.85 4.72
C VAL A 128 0.83 26.60 4.30
N GLU A 129 0.70 27.82 3.78
CA GLU A 129 1.85 28.68 3.46
C GLU A 129 2.70 28.98 4.70
N ASP A 130 2.05 29.32 5.82
CA ASP A 130 2.71 29.60 7.09
C ASP A 130 3.42 28.35 7.65
N ILE A 131 2.78 27.18 7.64
CA ILE A 131 3.39 25.92 8.05
C ILE A 131 4.63 25.60 7.21
N LYS A 132 4.56 25.79 5.88
CA LYS A 132 5.71 25.59 4.98
C LYS A 132 6.89 26.50 5.34
N SER A 133 6.61 27.75 5.73
CA SER A 133 7.66 28.71 6.12
C SER A 133 8.36 28.34 7.43
N HIS A 134 7.69 27.60 8.31
CA HIS A 134 8.25 27.08 9.56
C HIS A 134 8.86 25.68 9.43
N SER A 135 8.81 25.08 8.23
CA SER A 135 9.30 23.72 8.01
C SER A 135 10.83 23.66 8.05
N THR A 136 11.35 22.74 8.87
CA THR A 136 12.79 22.45 8.96
C THR A 136 13.11 21.16 8.22
N LYS A 137 14.01 21.23 7.25
CA LYS A 137 14.50 20.03 6.55
C LYS A 137 15.30 19.15 7.51
N ILE A 138 14.95 17.87 7.55
CA ILE A 138 15.63 16.84 8.33
C ILE A 138 16.76 16.25 7.48
N ALA A 139 17.95 16.16 8.05
CA ALA A 139 19.11 15.58 7.37
C ALA A 139 19.94 14.65 8.27
N LYS A 140 19.81 14.78 9.60
CA LYS A 140 20.63 14.02 10.54
C LYS A 140 19.89 12.77 11.00
N SER A 141 20.63 11.67 11.13
CA SER A 141 20.12 10.40 11.67
C SER A 141 19.41 10.58 13.02
N ASN A 142 19.90 11.46 13.91
CA ASN A 142 19.25 11.77 15.18
C ASN A 142 17.86 12.42 15.03
N GLU A 143 17.68 13.28 14.02
CA GLU A 143 16.40 13.94 13.75
C GLU A 143 15.39 12.92 13.18
N ILE A 144 15.86 12.01 12.32
CA ILE A 144 15.06 10.88 11.80
C ILE A 144 14.60 9.99 12.96
N ALA A 145 15.51 9.63 13.86
CA ALA A 145 15.19 8.83 15.03
C ALA A 145 14.15 9.52 15.94
N GLN A 146 14.26 10.84 16.10
CA GLN A 146 13.30 11.61 16.88
C GLN A 146 11.90 11.57 16.25
N VAL A 147 11.79 11.76 14.93
CA VAL A 147 10.50 11.68 14.22
C VAL A 147 9.91 10.28 14.33
N GLY A 148 10.71 9.24 14.05
CA GLY A 148 10.28 7.85 14.18
C GLY A 148 9.81 7.50 15.60
N SER A 149 10.52 8.00 16.63
CA SER A 149 10.13 7.79 18.02
C SER A 149 8.79 8.44 18.35
N ILE A 150 8.53 9.66 17.85
CA ILE A 150 7.27 10.36 18.10
C ILE A 150 6.11 9.64 17.41
N ALA A 151 6.29 9.23 16.15
CA ALA A 151 5.30 8.46 15.40
C ALA A 151 5.01 7.09 16.06
N ALA A 152 6.04 6.48 16.65
CA ALA A 152 5.95 5.24 17.42
C ALA A 152 5.49 5.46 18.88
N ASN A 153 4.66 6.47 19.16
CA ASN A 153 4.12 6.75 20.49
C ASN A 153 5.15 6.92 21.62
N GLY A 154 6.34 7.42 21.29
CA GLY A 154 7.44 7.67 22.23
C GLY A 154 8.44 6.52 22.37
N GLU A 155 8.32 5.46 21.56
CA GLU A 155 9.22 4.31 21.57
C GLU A 155 10.54 4.64 20.87
N LYS A 156 11.57 4.90 21.67
CA LYS A 156 12.91 5.30 21.17
C LYS A 156 13.59 4.21 20.36
N GLU A 157 13.42 2.95 20.75
CA GLU A 157 14.04 1.81 20.10
C GLU A 157 13.61 1.70 18.63
N ILE A 158 12.30 1.88 18.35
CA ILE A 158 11.76 1.91 16.99
C ILE A 158 12.35 3.07 16.18
N GLY A 159 12.40 4.27 16.77
CA GLY A 159 13.00 5.43 16.11
C GLY A 159 14.46 5.21 15.74
N GLU A 160 15.27 4.67 16.65
CA GLU A 160 16.67 4.34 16.41
C GLU A 160 16.84 3.27 15.33
N MET A 161 15.95 2.27 15.28
CA MET A 161 15.96 1.25 14.23
C MET A 161 15.65 1.83 12.86
N ILE A 162 14.65 2.70 12.74
CA ILE A 162 14.31 3.39 11.48
C ILE A 162 15.50 4.20 10.99
N ALA A 163 16.14 4.97 11.89
CA ALA A 163 17.30 5.77 11.53
C ALA A 163 18.49 4.92 11.04
N LYS A 164 18.77 3.79 11.71
CA LYS A 164 19.79 2.82 11.27
C LYS A 164 19.44 2.18 9.93
N ALA A 165 18.16 1.87 9.68
CA ALA A 165 17.71 1.32 8.41
C ALA A 165 17.96 2.34 7.28
N MET A 166 17.48 3.57 7.45
CA MET A 166 17.67 4.65 6.47
C MET A 166 19.14 4.99 6.22
N GLU A 167 20.01 4.89 7.23
CA GLU A 167 21.45 5.08 7.06
C GLU A 167 22.09 4.00 6.18
N LYS A 168 21.61 2.75 6.26
CA LYS A 168 22.11 1.64 5.44
C LYS A 168 21.59 1.66 4.01
N VAL A 169 20.30 1.92 3.80
CA VAL A 169 19.66 1.87 2.46
C VAL A 169 19.63 3.22 1.75
N GLY A 170 19.92 4.31 2.47
CA GLY A 170 19.78 5.68 1.98
C GLY A 170 18.35 6.24 2.15
N ASN A 171 18.18 7.55 1.96
CA ASN A 171 16.89 8.23 2.15
C ASN A 171 15.80 7.78 1.15
N GLU A 172 16.20 7.20 0.02
CA GLU A 172 15.30 6.71 -1.03
C GLU A 172 15.30 5.17 -1.11
N GLY A 173 15.89 4.50 -0.11
CA GLY A 173 15.92 3.05 -0.05
C GLY A 173 14.59 2.45 0.43
N VAL A 174 14.32 1.22 0.00
CA VAL A 174 13.12 0.47 0.39
C VAL A 174 13.31 -0.11 1.78
N ILE A 175 12.34 0.11 2.68
CA ILE A 175 12.31 -0.46 4.03
C ILE A 175 11.03 -1.26 4.17
N THR A 176 11.15 -2.53 4.57
CA THR A 176 10.02 -3.41 4.86
C THR A 176 10.05 -3.84 6.32
N VAL A 177 8.87 -4.17 6.87
CA VAL A 177 8.72 -4.62 8.26
C VAL A 177 8.10 -6.01 8.27
N GLU A 178 8.75 -6.94 8.96
CA GLU A 178 8.32 -8.33 9.07
C GLU A 178 8.12 -8.74 10.53
N GLU A 179 7.20 -9.67 10.76
CA GLU A 179 7.01 -10.27 12.08
C GLU A 179 8.11 -11.31 12.33
N ALA A 180 8.93 -11.07 13.34
CA ALA A 180 9.95 -12.01 13.76
C ALA A 180 9.32 -13.22 14.48
N LYS A 181 9.91 -14.40 14.32
CA LYS A 181 9.54 -15.60 15.10
C LYS A 181 10.14 -15.60 16.51
N THR A 182 11.10 -14.71 16.75
CA THR A 182 11.81 -14.51 18.01
C THR A 182 11.26 -13.28 18.73
N ALA A 183 11.65 -13.11 20.00
CA ALA A 183 11.28 -11.93 20.79
C ALA A 183 12.17 -10.70 20.48
N GLU A 184 13.26 -10.90 19.72
CA GLU A 184 14.22 -9.85 19.38
C GLU A 184 13.85 -9.22 18.04
N THR A 185 13.94 -7.90 17.97
CA THR A 185 13.77 -7.16 16.72
C THR A 185 15.13 -7.06 16.02
N GLU A 186 15.20 -7.45 14.76
CA GLU A 186 16.44 -7.49 13.97
C GLU A 186 16.35 -6.52 12.78
N LEU A 187 17.51 -6.03 12.31
CA LEU A 187 17.63 -5.17 11.13
C LEU A 187 18.63 -5.77 10.14
N ASP A 188 18.08 -6.39 9.10
CA ASP A 188 18.83 -6.97 8.00
C ASP A 188 18.71 -6.12 6.73
N VAL A 189 19.80 -6.08 5.95
CA VAL A 189 19.80 -5.50 4.61
C VAL A 189 19.96 -6.63 3.62
N VAL A 190 18.99 -6.76 2.74
CA VAL A 190 18.93 -7.77 1.70
C VAL A 190 18.79 -7.11 0.34
N GLU A 191 19.22 -7.82 -0.70
CA GLU A 191 19.03 -7.35 -2.07
C GLU A 191 17.55 -7.44 -2.44
N GLY A 192 16.98 -6.36 -2.96
CA GLY A 192 15.56 -6.29 -3.26
C GLY A 192 15.23 -5.17 -4.23
N MET A 193 13.97 -5.11 -4.64
CA MET A 193 13.46 -4.08 -5.55
C MET A 193 11.99 -3.83 -5.26
N GLN A 194 11.58 -2.56 -5.37
CA GLN A 194 10.19 -2.15 -5.41
C GLN A 194 9.89 -1.48 -6.76
N PHE A 195 8.69 -1.71 -7.29
CA PHE A 195 8.21 -1.03 -8.49
C PHE A 195 6.70 -0.79 -8.43
N ASP A 196 6.27 0.30 -9.09
CA ASP A 196 4.93 0.89 -8.97
C ASP A 196 3.86 0.14 -9.80
N ARG A 197 3.69 -1.15 -9.51
CA ARG A 197 2.65 -2.00 -10.09
C ARG A 197 2.07 -2.92 -9.02
N GLY A 198 0.84 -2.66 -8.60
CA GLY A 198 0.12 -3.51 -7.67
C GLY A 198 -0.62 -4.69 -8.32
N TYR A 199 -1.40 -5.39 -7.50
CA TYR A 199 -2.17 -6.56 -7.94
C TYR A 199 -3.23 -6.21 -8.98
N LEU A 200 -3.40 -7.06 -9.99
CA LEU A 200 -4.44 -6.89 -11.01
C LEU A 200 -5.86 -7.14 -10.47
N SER A 201 -5.98 -7.86 -9.36
CA SER A 201 -7.26 -8.17 -8.74
C SER A 201 -7.13 -8.19 -7.21
N PRO A 202 -8.03 -7.53 -6.46
CA PRO A 202 -8.06 -7.62 -4.99
C PRO A 202 -8.24 -9.05 -4.46
N TYR A 203 -8.75 -9.96 -5.29
CA TYR A 203 -8.85 -11.38 -4.92
C TYR A 203 -7.47 -12.05 -4.76
N PHE A 204 -6.37 -11.40 -5.16
CA PHE A 204 -5.01 -11.86 -4.89
C PHE A 204 -4.51 -11.54 -3.48
N ILE A 205 -5.21 -10.71 -2.70
CA ILE A 205 -4.88 -10.44 -1.29
C ILE A 205 -4.85 -11.74 -0.47
N THR A 206 -3.78 -11.93 0.30
CA THR A 206 -3.63 -13.06 1.24
C THR A 206 -3.76 -12.57 2.69
N ASN A 207 -3.36 -11.33 2.96
CA ASN A 207 -3.53 -10.66 4.23
C ASN A 207 -4.58 -9.55 4.12
N ALA A 208 -5.81 -9.86 4.53
CA ALA A 208 -6.94 -8.92 4.46
C ALA A 208 -6.80 -7.73 5.44
N GLU A 209 -6.04 -7.86 6.52
CA GLU A 209 -5.83 -6.76 7.47
C GLU A 209 -4.91 -5.69 6.86
N LYS A 210 -3.82 -6.11 6.19
CA LYS A 210 -2.89 -5.22 5.51
C LYS A 210 -3.33 -4.83 4.09
N MET A 211 -4.30 -5.54 3.51
CA MET A 211 -4.69 -5.44 2.10
C MET A 211 -3.53 -5.76 1.13
N VAL A 212 -2.70 -6.74 1.48
CA VAL A 212 -1.50 -7.13 0.73
C VAL A 212 -1.57 -8.60 0.31
N ALA A 213 -1.06 -8.91 -0.87
CA ALA A 213 -0.73 -10.27 -1.29
C ALA A 213 0.72 -10.58 -0.90
N GLU A 214 0.89 -11.36 0.16
CA GLU A 214 2.18 -11.88 0.64
C GLU A 214 2.41 -13.29 0.07
N LEU A 215 3.53 -13.47 -0.63
CA LEU A 215 4.00 -14.75 -1.19
C LEU A 215 5.36 -15.11 -0.59
N GLU A 216 5.45 -16.26 0.07
CA GLU A 216 6.71 -16.80 0.64
C GLU A 216 7.37 -17.80 -0.32
N ASP A 217 8.68 -17.69 -0.49
CA ASP A 217 9.50 -18.47 -1.43
C ASP A 217 8.89 -18.63 -2.84
N PRO A 218 8.35 -17.56 -3.48
CA PRO A 218 7.65 -17.70 -4.75
C PRO A 218 8.59 -17.98 -5.92
N TYR A 219 8.04 -18.65 -6.92
CA TYR A 219 8.53 -18.56 -8.29
C TYR A 219 8.05 -17.27 -8.96
N ILE A 220 8.87 -16.69 -9.82
CA ILE A 220 8.58 -15.43 -10.52
C ILE A 220 8.66 -15.67 -12.02
N LEU A 221 7.52 -15.62 -12.69
CA LEU A 221 7.41 -15.68 -14.15
C LEU A 221 7.52 -14.26 -14.72
N LEU A 222 8.51 -14.04 -15.58
CA LEU A 222 8.74 -12.79 -16.27
C LEU A 222 8.38 -12.97 -17.74
N HIS A 223 7.24 -12.42 -18.16
CA HIS A 223 6.75 -12.58 -19.52
C HIS A 223 6.58 -11.24 -20.23
N GLU A 224 7.18 -11.08 -21.41
CA GLU A 224 7.23 -9.77 -22.06
C GLU A 224 5.86 -9.32 -22.63
N LYS A 225 5.01 -10.26 -23.03
CA LYS A 225 3.74 -10.00 -23.72
C LYS A 225 2.53 -10.11 -22.79
N LYS A 226 1.36 -9.79 -23.34
CA LYS A 226 0.06 -9.94 -22.66
C LYS A 226 -0.34 -11.41 -22.56
N LEU A 227 -0.91 -11.77 -21.41
CA LEU A 227 -1.50 -13.07 -21.15
C LEU A 227 -3.03 -12.98 -21.25
N SER A 228 -3.57 -13.40 -22.39
CA SER A 228 -5.03 -13.43 -22.61
C SER A 228 -5.65 -14.81 -22.34
N GLY A 229 -4.85 -15.88 -22.44
CA GLY A 229 -5.28 -17.26 -22.20
C GLY A 229 -4.21 -18.07 -21.45
N LEU A 230 -4.64 -19.13 -20.76
CA LEU A 230 -3.74 -19.97 -19.92
C LEU A 230 -3.31 -21.27 -20.58
N GLN A 231 -3.83 -21.60 -21.77
CA GLN A 231 -3.59 -22.90 -22.40
C GLN A 231 -2.09 -23.19 -22.61
N SER A 232 -1.33 -22.17 -23.02
CA SER A 232 0.13 -22.24 -23.17
C SER A 232 0.90 -22.29 -21.84
N MET A 233 0.25 -21.97 -20.73
CA MET A 233 0.83 -21.96 -19.38
C MET A 233 0.44 -23.17 -18.54
N LEU A 234 -0.52 -23.99 -18.97
CA LEU A 234 -0.99 -25.14 -18.19
C LEU A 234 0.16 -26.05 -17.70
N PRO A 235 1.14 -26.43 -18.54
CA PRO A 235 2.25 -27.28 -18.08
C PRO A 235 3.08 -26.63 -16.98
N LEU A 236 3.29 -25.31 -17.08
CA LEU A 236 4.03 -24.54 -16.07
C LEU A 236 3.25 -24.45 -14.76
N LEU A 237 1.95 -24.16 -14.83
CA LEU A 237 1.08 -24.07 -13.65
C LEU A 237 1.02 -25.41 -12.91
N GLU A 238 0.90 -26.53 -13.64
CA GLU A 238 0.93 -27.87 -13.05
C GLU A 238 2.24 -28.15 -12.31
N ALA A 239 3.38 -27.79 -12.93
CA ALA A 239 4.69 -27.95 -12.30
C ALA A 239 4.84 -27.10 -11.02
N VAL A 240 4.33 -25.87 -11.02
CA VAL A 240 4.35 -25.01 -9.84
C VAL A 240 3.44 -25.56 -8.74
N VAL A 241 2.24 -26.03 -9.07
CA VAL A 241 1.33 -26.66 -8.09
C VAL A 241 1.99 -27.89 -7.46
N GLN A 242 2.65 -28.73 -8.25
CA GLN A 242 3.39 -29.91 -7.74
C GLN A 242 4.52 -29.53 -6.77
N SER A 243 5.16 -28.38 -7.00
CA SER A 243 6.21 -27.88 -6.11
C SER A 243 5.68 -27.35 -4.76
N GLY A 244 4.37 -27.08 -4.67
CA GLY A 244 3.72 -26.50 -3.49
C GLY A 244 4.07 -25.03 -3.23
N LYS A 245 4.90 -24.40 -4.08
CA LYS A 245 5.34 -23.02 -3.94
C LYS A 245 4.39 -22.04 -4.63
N PRO A 246 4.30 -20.78 -4.17
CA PRO A 246 3.51 -19.75 -4.86
C PRO A 246 4.14 -19.30 -6.18
N LEU A 247 3.32 -18.69 -7.05
CA LEU A 247 3.73 -18.08 -8.32
C LEU A 247 3.39 -16.60 -8.36
N LEU A 248 4.37 -15.76 -8.70
CA LEU A 248 4.16 -14.40 -9.15
C LEU A 248 4.26 -14.35 -10.68
N ILE A 249 3.26 -13.76 -11.33
CA ILE A 249 3.28 -13.49 -12.76
C ILE A 249 3.50 -11.99 -12.97
N VAL A 250 4.60 -11.63 -13.62
CA VAL A 250 4.89 -10.27 -14.09
C VAL A 250 4.81 -10.28 -15.61
N SER A 251 3.80 -9.65 -16.17
CA SER A 251 3.60 -9.59 -17.63
C SER A 251 3.19 -8.21 -18.12
N GLU A 252 3.21 -7.94 -19.44
CA GLU A 252 2.69 -6.66 -19.95
C GLU A 252 1.26 -6.39 -19.44
N ASP A 253 0.42 -7.42 -19.51
CA ASP A 253 -0.92 -7.43 -18.92
C ASP A 253 -1.38 -8.87 -18.69
N VAL A 254 -2.35 -9.06 -17.79
CA VAL A 254 -3.10 -10.32 -17.66
C VAL A 254 -4.59 -9.98 -17.73
N GLU A 255 -5.24 -10.41 -18.81
CA GLU A 255 -6.59 -9.96 -19.13
C GLU A 255 -7.53 -11.11 -19.52
N GLY A 256 -8.82 -10.81 -19.54
CA GLY A 256 -9.87 -11.72 -20.02
C GLY A 256 -9.96 -13.02 -19.22
N GLU A 257 -9.96 -14.14 -19.96
CA GLU A 257 -10.13 -15.49 -19.41
C GLU A 257 -8.99 -15.88 -18.48
N ALA A 258 -7.76 -15.45 -18.78
CA ALA A 258 -6.60 -15.78 -17.97
C ALA A 258 -6.72 -15.25 -16.54
N LEU A 259 -7.05 -13.97 -16.37
CA LEU A 259 -7.21 -13.35 -15.06
C LEU A 259 -8.35 -14.01 -14.27
N ALA A 260 -9.50 -14.22 -14.90
CA ALA A 260 -10.65 -14.84 -14.27
C ALA A 260 -10.32 -16.27 -13.76
N THR A 261 -9.60 -17.04 -14.57
CA THR A 261 -9.23 -18.41 -14.22
C THR A 261 -8.19 -18.46 -13.09
N LEU A 262 -7.20 -17.55 -13.09
CA LEU A 262 -6.23 -17.45 -11.99
C LEU A 262 -6.93 -17.09 -10.67
N VAL A 263 -7.86 -16.14 -10.70
CA VAL A 263 -8.64 -15.72 -9.52
C VAL A 263 -9.47 -16.88 -8.98
N VAL A 264 -10.22 -17.58 -9.83
CA VAL A 264 -11.06 -18.71 -9.40
C VAL A 264 -10.24 -19.85 -8.81
N ASN A 265 -9.10 -20.19 -9.43
CA ASN A 265 -8.22 -21.25 -8.91
C ASN A 265 -7.56 -20.88 -7.59
N LYS A 266 -7.17 -19.62 -7.41
CA LYS A 266 -6.69 -19.12 -6.13
C LYS A 266 -7.76 -19.23 -5.04
N LEU A 267 -8.99 -18.78 -5.31
CA LEU A 267 -10.09 -18.82 -4.34
C LEU A 267 -10.47 -20.25 -3.94
N ARG A 268 -10.29 -21.23 -4.84
CA ARG A 268 -10.49 -22.65 -4.55
C ARG A 268 -9.33 -23.31 -3.80
N GLY A 269 -8.24 -22.57 -3.53
CA GLY A 269 -7.07 -23.06 -2.81
C GLY A 269 -6.15 -23.98 -3.63
N GLY A 270 -6.42 -24.16 -4.92
CA GLY A 270 -5.65 -25.07 -5.79
C GLY A 270 -4.32 -24.49 -6.27
N LEU A 271 -4.20 -23.15 -6.32
CA LEU A 271 -3.01 -22.46 -6.83
C LEU A 271 -2.77 -21.17 -6.03
N LYS A 272 -1.60 -21.06 -5.39
CA LYS A 272 -1.17 -19.80 -4.75
C LYS A 272 -0.52 -18.91 -5.80
N VAL A 273 -1.28 -17.99 -6.39
CA VAL A 273 -0.81 -17.12 -7.47
C VAL A 273 -1.20 -15.67 -7.25
N ALA A 274 -0.34 -14.75 -7.68
CA ALA A 274 -0.65 -13.34 -7.88
C ALA A 274 -0.13 -12.88 -9.25
N ALA A 275 -0.78 -11.87 -9.83
CA ALA A 275 -0.38 -11.29 -11.10
C ALA A 275 -0.33 -9.77 -11.02
N VAL A 276 0.73 -9.21 -11.58
CA VAL A 276 1.02 -7.76 -11.63
C VAL A 276 1.46 -7.38 -13.03
N LYS A 277 1.26 -6.12 -13.42
CA LYS A 277 1.81 -5.64 -14.69
C LYS A 277 3.31 -5.43 -14.57
N ALA A 278 4.02 -5.56 -15.68
CA ALA A 278 5.42 -5.20 -15.76
C ALA A 278 5.59 -3.67 -15.60
N PRO A 279 6.66 -3.21 -14.94
CA PRO A 279 6.95 -1.80 -14.82
C PRO A 279 7.46 -1.21 -16.16
N GLY A 280 7.21 0.08 -16.37
CA GLY A 280 7.60 0.78 -17.59
C GLY A 280 6.71 0.49 -18.82
N PHE A 281 7.18 0.95 -19.98
CA PHE A 281 6.53 0.77 -21.29
C PHE A 281 7.59 0.64 -22.40
N GLY A 282 7.25 -0.01 -23.52
CA GLY A 282 8.16 -0.16 -24.67
C GLY A 282 9.50 -0.80 -24.30
N ASP A 283 10.60 -0.27 -24.82
CA ASP A 283 11.96 -0.78 -24.57
C ASP A 283 12.36 -0.68 -23.09
N ARG A 284 11.87 0.34 -22.37
CA ARG A 284 12.11 0.47 -20.93
C ARG A 284 11.49 -0.69 -20.15
N ARG A 285 10.33 -1.19 -20.57
CA ARG A 285 9.71 -2.39 -19.96
C ARG A 285 10.58 -3.63 -20.15
N LYS A 286 11.12 -3.84 -21.35
CA LYS A 286 12.03 -4.97 -21.61
C LYS A 286 13.28 -4.88 -20.73
N ALA A 287 13.87 -3.69 -20.64
CA ALA A 287 15.04 -3.45 -19.81
C ALA A 287 14.76 -3.68 -18.31
N MET A 288 13.61 -3.20 -17.80
CA MET A 288 13.23 -3.41 -16.40
C MET A 288 12.85 -4.87 -16.09
N LEU A 289 12.25 -5.60 -17.04
CA LEU A 289 12.02 -7.04 -16.88
C LEU A 289 13.33 -7.80 -16.78
N GLU A 290 14.36 -7.39 -17.54
CA GLU A 290 15.71 -7.95 -17.44
C GLU A 290 16.34 -7.63 -16.07
N ASP A 291 16.12 -6.42 -15.53
CA ASP A 291 16.60 -6.07 -14.20
C ASP A 291 15.98 -6.98 -13.11
N ILE A 292 14.68 -7.26 -13.20
CA ILE A 292 14.00 -8.20 -12.30
C ILE A 292 14.52 -9.63 -12.51
N ALA A 293 14.80 -10.02 -13.76
CA ALA A 293 15.36 -11.34 -14.08
C ALA A 293 16.72 -11.54 -13.42
N VAL A 294 17.63 -10.56 -13.56
CA VAL A 294 18.96 -10.58 -12.94
C VAL A 294 18.86 -10.59 -11.41
N LEU A 295 17.98 -9.77 -10.83
CA LEU A 295 17.77 -9.75 -9.37
C LEU A 295 17.28 -11.08 -8.81
N THR A 296 16.39 -11.75 -9.53
CA THR A 296 15.72 -12.98 -9.07
C THR A 296 16.37 -14.26 -9.58
N GLY A 297 17.39 -14.16 -10.43
CA GLY A 297 18.02 -15.31 -11.09
C GLY A 297 17.12 -16.02 -12.10
N GLY A 298 16.13 -15.31 -12.64
CA GLY A 298 15.19 -15.81 -13.65
C GLY A 298 15.61 -15.46 -15.08
N GLN A 299 14.79 -15.87 -16.05
CA GLN A 299 14.95 -15.51 -17.46
C GLN A 299 13.67 -14.85 -17.99
N VAL A 300 13.82 -13.75 -18.74
CA VAL A 300 12.69 -13.10 -19.41
C VAL A 300 12.20 -13.97 -20.56
N ILE A 301 10.92 -14.34 -20.52
CA ILE A 301 10.26 -15.12 -21.55
C ILE A 301 9.76 -14.17 -22.65
N SER A 302 10.55 -14.08 -23.72
CA SER A 302 10.26 -13.28 -24.91
C SER A 302 10.18 -14.15 -26.15
N GLU A 303 9.20 -13.85 -27.01
CA GLU A 303 9.12 -14.46 -28.34
C GLU A 303 10.26 -14.00 -29.26
N ASP A 304 10.84 -12.81 -29.02
CA ASP A 304 11.99 -12.30 -29.78
C ASP A 304 13.24 -13.16 -29.53
N LEU A 305 13.34 -13.78 -28.34
CA LEU A 305 14.38 -14.75 -27.98
C LEU A 305 14.04 -16.18 -28.40
N GLY A 306 12.90 -16.39 -29.07
CA GLY A 306 12.44 -17.72 -29.51
C GLY A 306 11.90 -18.62 -28.40
N ILE A 307 11.67 -18.08 -27.19
CA ILE A 307 11.22 -18.85 -26.03
C ILE A 307 9.69 -18.82 -25.96
N LYS A 308 9.07 -19.99 -26.17
CA LYS A 308 7.62 -20.16 -26.02
C LYS A 308 7.25 -20.51 -24.58
N LEU A 309 6.12 -19.96 -24.11
CA LEU A 309 5.53 -20.25 -22.78
C LEU A 309 5.36 -21.75 -22.49
N GLU A 310 5.02 -22.53 -23.52
CA GLU A 310 4.82 -23.98 -23.44
C GLU A 310 6.09 -24.75 -23.04
N ASN A 311 7.26 -24.19 -23.34
CA ASN A 311 8.57 -24.82 -23.10
C ASN A 311 9.25 -24.29 -21.83
N VAL A 312 8.57 -23.41 -21.07
CA VAL A 312 9.14 -22.82 -19.86
C VAL A 312 9.22 -23.88 -18.77
N THR A 313 10.39 -24.00 -18.15
CA THR A 313 10.63 -24.91 -17.03
C THR A 313 10.81 -24.12 -15.72
N LEU A 314 10.69 -24.80 -14.58
CA LEU A 314 10.84 -24.17 -13.26
C LEU A 314 12.23 -23.51 -13.06
N ASN A 315 13.25 -23.95 -13.79
CA ASN A 315 14.60 -23.39 -13.70
C ASN A 315 14.73 -22.03 -14.40
N MET A 316 13.79 -21.68 -15.27
CA MET A 316 13.77 -20.38 -15.96
C MET A 316 13.02 -19.31 -15.15
N LEU A 317 12.28 -19.73 -14.11
CA LEU A 317 11.56 -18.82 -13.23
C LEU A 317 12.53 -18.20 -12.22
N GLY A 318 12.36 -16.91 -11.97
CA GLY A 318 13.04 -16.24 -10.87
C GLY A 318 12.61 -16.78 -9.51
N ARG A 319 13.42 -16.54 -8.50
CA ARG A 319 13.13 -16.86 -7.10
C ARG A 319 13.43 -15.66 -6.21
N ALA A 320 12.64 -15.54 -5.15
CA ALA A 320 12.88 -14.61 -4.06
C ALA A 320 12.45 -15.27 -2.76
N LYS A 321 12.94 -14.77 -1.62
CA LYS A 321 12.48 -15.23 -0.29
C LYS A 321 11.05 -14.80 -0.03
N LYS A 322 10.69 -13.57 -0.43
CA LYS A 322 9.34 -13.05 -0.26
C LYS A 322 9.00 -12.01 -1.32
N VAL A 323 7.73 -11.96 -1.69
CA VAL A 323 7.15 -10.87 -2.48
C VAL A 323 5.89 -10.36 -1.78
N SER A 324 5.79 -9.05 -1.60
CA SER A 324 4.59 -8.36 -1.12
C SER A 324 4.04 -7.45 -2.22
N ILE A 325 2.76 -7.57 -2.49
CA ILE A 325 2.07 -6.80 -3.54
C ILE A 325 0.88 -6.10 -2.90
N ASP A 326 0.86 -4.78 -2.93
CA ASP A 326 -0.30 -4.00 -2.53
C ASP A 326 -1.07 -3.52 -3.77
N LYS A 327 -1.93 -2.51 -3.60
CA LYS A 327 -2.77 -1.98 -4.66
C LYS A 327 -1.96 -1.25 -5.73
N ASP A 328 -0.87 -0.61 -5.34
CA ASP A 328 -0.12 0.34 -6.15
C ASP A 328 1.30 -0.18 -6.45
N ASP A 329 1.92 -0.93 -5.53
CA ASP A 329 3.32 -1.35 -5.57
C ASP A 329 3.51 -2.87 -5.44
N THR A 330 4.64 -3.35 -5.98
CA THR A 330 5.19 -4.70 -5.74
C THR A 330 6.60 -4.58 -5.19
N THR A 331 6.88 -5.29 -4.10
CA THR A 331 8.20 -5.37 -3.48
C THR A 331 8.70 -6.82 -3.48
N ILE A 332 9.90 -7.01 -4.03
CA ILE A 332 10.64 -8.28 -4.06
C ILE A 332 11.77 -8.19 -3.04
N VAL A 333 11.80 -9.14 -2.10
CA VAL A 333 12.76 -9.17 -0.99
C VAL A 333 13.63 -10.42 -1.12
N ASP A 334 14.95 -10.22 -1.08
CA ASP A 334 15.98 -11.26 -1.11
C ASP A 334 15.86 -12.14 -2.37
N GLY A 335 16.14 -11.52 -3.51
CA GLY A 335 16.17 -12.18 -4.81
C GLY A 335 17.32 -13.19 -4.93
N ALA A 336 17.08 -14.33 -5.59
CA ALA A 336 18.06 -15.41 -5.71
C ALA A 336 19.13 -15.17 -6.81
N GLY A 337 19.21 -13.95 -7.36
CA GLY A 337 20.19 -13.56 -8.37
C GLY A 337 21.62 -13.57 -7.85
N SER A 338 22.59 -13.81 -8.73
CA SER A 338 23.99 -13.79 -8.31
C SER A 338 24.48 -12.34 -8.13
N LYS A 339 25.17 -12.06 -7.02
CA LYS A 339 25.74 -10.72 -6.74
C LYS A 339 26.59 -10.20 -7.91
N LYS A 340 27.34 -11.09 -8.55
CA LYS A 340 28.19 -10.77 -9.70
C LYS A 340 27.37 -10.27 -10.90
N GLU A 341 26.23 -10.88 -11.19
CA GLU A 341 25.35 -10.44 -12.30
C GLU A 341 24.66 -9.12 -11.95
N ILE A 342 24.23 -8.95 -10.70
CA ILE A 342 23.64 -7.68 -10.21
C ILE A 342 24.67 -6.53 -10.30
N GLU A 343 25.91 -6.74 -9.85
CA GLU A 343 27.00 -5.76 -9.96
C GLU A 343 27.37 -5.45 -11.42
N ALA A 344 27.37 -6.47 -12.28
CA ALA A 344 27.60 -6.28 -13.71
C ALA A 344 26.48 -5.44 -14.35
N ARG A 345 25.22 -5.73 -14.01
CA ARG A 345 24.06 -5.00 -14.52
C ARG A 345 24.03 -3.55 -14.05
N THR A 346 24.25 -3.31 -12.76
CA THR A 346 24.34 -1.95 -12.20
C THR A 346 25.48 -1.15 -12.84
N SER A 347 26.63 -1.79 -13.09
CA SER A 347 27.76 -1.15 -13.79
C SER A 347 27.44 -0.81 -15.25
N GLN A 348 26.69 -1.67 -15.95
CA GLN A 348 26.21 -1.38 -17.31
C GLN A 348 25.29 -0.17 -17.33
N ILE A 349 24.33 -0.11 -16.41
CA ILE A 349 23.37 1.01 -16.31
C ILE A 349 24.11 2.32 -15.99
N ARG A 350 25.09 2.30 -15.07
CA ARG A 350 25.90 3.48 -14.77
C ARG A 350 26.64 4.03 -15.98
N LYS A 351 27.21 3.16 -16.83
CA LYS A 351 27.85 3.59 -18.08
C LYS A 351 26.84 4.17 -19.07
N GLN A 352 25.66 3.57 -19.19
CA GLN A 352 24.59 4.10 -20.05
C GLN A 352 24.12 5.50 -19.60
N ILE A 353 24.16 5.79 -18.30
CA ILE A 353 23.89 7.14 -17.76
C ILE A 353 24.98 8.13 -18.19
N GLU A 354 26.25 7.72 -18.27
CA GLU A 354 27.33 8.61 -18.75
C GLU A 354 27.25 8.85 -20.26
N ASP A 355 26.80 7.85 -21.01
CA ASP A 355 26.70 7.90 -22.48
C ASP A 355 25.42 8.57 -22.99
N THR A 356 24.43 8.84 -22.12
CA THR A 356 23.18 9.50 -22.52
C THR A 356 23.41 10.99 -22.81
N THR A 357 22.83 11.48 -23.91
CA THR A 357 22.92 12.88 -24.33
C THR A 357 21.68 13.70 -23.96
N SER A 358 20.71 13.09 -23.28
CA SER A 358 19.50 13.72 -22.76
C SER A 358 19.55 13.71 -21.24
N ASP A 359 19.46 14.89 -20.63
CA ASP A 359 19.34 15.09 -19.17
C ASP A 359 18.11 14.39 -18.57
#